data_AF-A0A4R5PG38-F1
#
_entry.id   AF-A0A4R5PG38-F1
#
_cell.length_a   1.000
_cell.length_b   1.000
_cell.length_c   1.000
_cell.angle_alpha   90.00
_cell.angle_beta   90.00
_cell.angle_gamma   90.00
#
_symmetry.space_group_name_H-M   'P 1'
#
loop_
_entity.id
_entity.type
_entity.pdbx_description
1 polymer ?
#
loop_
_entity_poly.entity_id
_entity_poly.type
_entity_poly.pdbx_seq_one_letter_code
_entity_poly.pdbx_strand_id
1 'polypeptide(L)' 'MTLHFHLHVNGISIHEGMEIKRTTVGRPLPDDVNTYVAQAKCDGTWHTISVEHRYGDGPWELVRKALNAIHQQEGS' A
#
# COMPACT_ATOMS: atom_id res chain seq x y z
N MET A 1 -4.00 8.04 9.28
CA MET A 1 -2.61 8.51 9.34
C MET A 1 -2.09 8.46 7.92
N THR A 2 -1.73 9.61 7.35
CA THR A 2 -1.28 9.72 5.96
C THR A 2 0.24 9.81 6.00
N LEU A 3 0.94 8.82 5.44
CA LEU A 3 2.39 8.86 5.32
C LEU A 3 2.75 9.51 3.97
N HIS A 4 3.61 10.52 4.01
CA HIS A 4 4.23 11.10 2.81
C HIS A 4 5.72 10.83 2.87
N PHE A 5 6.23 10.02 1.95
CA PHE A 5 7.66 9.79 1.76
C PHE A 5 7.93 9.51 0.28
N HIS A 6 9.07 9.97 -0.22
CA HIS A 6 9.54 9.61 -1.55
C HIS A 6 10.10 8.19 -1.49
N LEU A 7 9.41 7.24 -2.12
CA LEU A 7 9.86 5.86 -2.16
C LEU A 7 10.57 5.57 -3.47
N HIS A 8 11.82 5.14 -3.38
CA HIS A 8 12.61 4.70 -4.52
C HIS A 8 12.70 3.16 -4.47
N VAL A 9 12.11 2.46 -5.44
CA VAL A 9 12.19 1.00 -5.55
C VAL A 9 12.85 0.67 -6.89
N ASN A 10 13.99 -0.04 -6.87
CA ASN A 10 14.72 -0.48 -8.06
C ASN A 10 15.03 0.65 -9.07
N GLY A 11 15.31 1.86 -8.60
CA GLY A 11 15.61 3.03 -9.44
C GLY A 11 14.39 3.81 -9.93
N ILE A 12 13.17 3.31 -9.70
CA ILE A 12 11.92 4.01 -9.99
C ILE A 12 11.53 4.81 -8.76
N SER A 13 11.31 6.10 -8.98
CA SER A 13 10.99 7.05 -7.92
C SER A 13 9.47 7.27 -7.91
N ILE A 14 8.79 6.83 -6.85
CA ILE A 14 7.37 7.10 -6.62
C ILE A 14 7.29 8.52 -6.06
N HIS A 15 7.30 9.51 -6.95
CA HIS A 15 7.41 10.94 -6.61
C HIS A 15 6.12 11.55 -6.06
N GLU A 16 4.97 10.92 -6.29
CA GLU A 16 3.67 11.48 -5.91
C GLU A 16 2.72 10.39 -5.45
N GLY A 17 2.46 10.36 -4.14
CA GLY A 17 1.24 9.80 -3.57
C GLY A 17 1.15 8.28 -3.54
N MET A 18 1.63 7.69 -2.45
CA MET A 18 1.06 6.43 -1.98
C MET A 18 0.10 6.73 -0.83
N GLU A 19 -1.19 6.45 -1.02
CA GLU A 19 -2.19 6.53 0.04
C GLU A 19 -2.63 5.12 0.42
N ILE A 20 -2.52 4.76 1.70
CA ILE A 20 -3.01 3.48 2.21
C ILE A 20 -4.09 3.75 3.27
N LYS A 21 -5.32 3.31 3.00
CA LYS A 21 -6.47 3.47 3.89
C LYS A 21 -7.03 2.11 4.26
N ARG A 22 -7.23 1.89 5.55
CA ARG A 22 -7.95 0.71 6.05
C ARG A 22 -9.44 0.86 5.76
N THR A 23 -10.08 -0.19 5.26
CA THR A 23 -11.52 -0.18 4.93
C THR A 23 -12.41 -0.59 6.10
N THR A 24 -11.86 -1.28 7.11
CA THR A 24 -12.61 -1.73 8.30
C THR A 24 -12.84 -0.60 9.31
N VAL A 25 -14.09 -0.46 9.76
CA VAL A 25 -14.52 0.49 10.80
C VAL A 25 -14.24 -0.08 12.20
N GLY A 26 -13.87 0.77 13.18
CA GLY A 26 -13.58 0.35 14.57
C GLY A 26 -12.08 0.30 14.90
N ARG A 27 -11.68 0.22 16.17
CA ARG A 27 -10.24 0.16 16.54
C ARG A 27 -9.69 -1.24 16.18
N PRO A 28 -8.60 -1.35 15.40
CA PRO A 28 -8.00 -2.66 15.13
C PRO A 28 -7.47 -3.25 16.43
N LEU A 29 -7.71 -4.55 16.64
CA LEU A 29 -7.07 -5.31 17.69
C LEU A 29 -5.72 -5.84 17.19
N PRO A 30 -4.75 -6.08 18.09
CA PRO A 30 -3.54 -6.81 17.74
C PRO A 30 -3.90 -8.12 17.03
N ASP A 31 -3.18 -8.45 15.97
CA ASP A 31 -3.38 -9.64 15.13
C ASP A 31 -4.63 -9.66 14.23
N ASP A 32 -5.44 -8.61 14.19
CA ASP A 32 -6.55 -8.51 13.24
C ASP A 32 -6.03 -8.41 11.80
N VAL A 33 -6.50 -9.30 10.92
CA VAL A 33 -6.33 -9.14 9.48
C VAL A 33 -7.34 -8.09 8.99
N ASN A 34 -6.81 -6.98 8.48
CA ASN A 34 -7.61 -5.89 7.96
C ASN A 34 -7.37 -5.74 6.45
N THR A 35 -8.40 -5.29 5.73
CA THR A 35 -8.26 -4.91 4.34
C THR A 35 -7.83 -3.44 4.25
N TYR A 36 -6.84 -3.19 3.40
CA TYR A 36 -6.29 -1.87 3.12
C TYR A 36 -6.39 -1.60 1.63
N VAL A 37 -6.92 -0.44 1.26
CA VAL A 37 -6.86 0.09 -0.10
C VAL A 37 -5.60 0.94 -0.21
N ALA A 38 -4.73 0.58 -1.15
CA ALA A 38 -3.54 1.34 -1.52
C ALA A 38 -3.75 1.98 -2.89
N GLN A 39 -3.52 3.28 -2.98
CA GLN A 39 -3.37 4.01 -4.23
C GLN A 39 -1.92 4.41 -4.41
N ALA A 40 -1.34 4.13 -5.58
CA ALA A 40 0.01 4.58 -5.93
C ALA A 40 0.03 5.06 -7.38
N LYS A 41 0.81 6.11 -7.66
CA LYS A 41 1.07 6.57 -9.02
C LYS A 41 2.36 5.93 -9.56
N CYS A 42 2.24 5.09 -10.58
CA CYS A 42 3.35 4.46 -11.31
C CYS A 42 3.37 5.01 -12.74
N ASP A 43 4.52 5.51 -13.19
CA ASP A 43 4.71 6.04 -14.57
C ASP A 43 3.62 7.01 -15.05
N GLY A 44 3.11 7.84 -14.14
CA GLY A 44 2.06 8.82 -14.43
C GLY A 44 0.62 8.30 -14.30
N THR A 45 0.43 6.99 -14.16
CA THR A 45 -0.88 6.33 -14.03
C THR A 45 -1.15 6.00 -12.56
N TRP A 46 -2.40 6.20 -12.12
CA TRP A 46 -2.84 5.81 -10.78
C TRP A 46 -3.30 4.36 -10.76
N HIS A 47 -2.76 3.58 -9.82
CA HIS A 47 -3.13 2.20 -9.54
C HIS A 47 -3.82 2.14 -8.19
N THR A 48 -4.96 1.44 -8.11
CA THR A 48 -5.67 1.20 -6.85
C THR A 48 -5.74 -0.29 -6.61
N ILE A 49 -5.26 -0.75 -5.45
CA ILE A 49 -5.25 -2.16 -5.07
C ILE A 49 -5.78 -2.35 -3.65
N SER A 50 -6.43 -3.49 -3.40
CA SER A 50 -6.81 -3.93 -2.06
C SER A 50 -5.86 -5.03 -1.60
N VAL A 51 -5.30 -4.88 -0.40
CA VAL A 51 -4.43 -5.89 0.22
C VAL A 51 -4.89 -6.19 1.64
N GLU A 52 -4.79 -7.45 2.04
CA GLU A 52 -4.99 -7.87 3.41
C GLU A 52 -3.67 -7.81 4.18
N HIS A 53 -3.72 -7.25 5.39
CA HIS A 53 -2.55 -7.13 6.25
C HIS A 53 -2.95 -7.21 7.73
N ARG A 54 -2.13 -7.92 8.51
CA ARG A 54 -2.35 -8.09 9.93
C ARG A 54 -1.87 -6.87 10.69
N TYR A 55 -2.73 -6.34 11.56
CA TYR A 55 -2.37 -5.22 12.41
C TYR A 55 -1.28 -5.63 13.40
N GLY A 56 -0.09 -5.05 13.24
CA GLY A 56 1.10 -5.36 14.05
C GLY A 56 2.31 -5.86 13.25
N ASP A 57 2.12 -6.33 12.01
CA ASP A 57 3.21 -6.80 11.13
C ASP A 57 4.12 -5.68 10.62
N GLY A 58 3.75 -4.43 10.90
CA GLY A 58 4.56 -3.26 10.64
C GLY A 58 4.23 -2.60 9.29
N PRO A 59 4.31 -1.26 9.24
CA PRO A 59 3.86 -0.49 8.08
C PRO A 59 4.66 -0.78 6.80
N TRP A 60 5.92 -1.19 6.91
CA TRP A 60 6.76 -1.49 5.75
C TRP A 60 6.36 -2.78 5.03
N GLU A 61 5.88 -3.78 5.76
CA GLU A 61 5.38 -5.01 5.13
C GLU A 61 4.10 -4.75 4.35
N LEU A 62 3.21 -3.90 4.88
CA LEU A 62 2.01 -3.45 4.18
C LEU A 62 2.35 -2.72 2.86
N VAL A 63 3.31 -1.79 2.91
CA VAL A 63 3.78 -1.07 1.70
C VAL A 63 4.36 -2.06 0.68
N ARG A 64 5.20 -3.01 1.10
CA ARG A 64 5.77 -4.02 0.21
C ARG A 64 4.69 -4.89 -0.44
N LYS A 65 3.68 -5.34 0.32
CA LYS A 65 2.54 -6.11 -0.20
C LYS A 65 1.77 -5.33 -1.26
N ALA A 66 1.46 -4.07 -0.98
CA ALA A 66 0.74 -3.21 -1.93
C ALA A 66 1.53 -2.98 -3.24
N LEU A 67 2.83 -2.71 -3.16
CA LEU A 67 3.66 -2.49 -4.36
C LEU A 67 3.83 -3.75 -5.19
N ASN A 68 4.02 -4.91 -4.55
CA ASN A 68 4.09 -6.19 -5.27
C ASN A 68 2.79 -6.49 -6.02
N ALA A 69 1.64 -6.20 -5.40
CA ALA A 69 0.34 -6.41 -6.02
C ALA A 69 0.11 -5.47 -7.21
N ILE A 70 0.54 -4.21 -7.11
CA ILE A 70 0.51 -3.26 -8.24
C ILE A 70 1.39 -3.77 -9.40
N HIS A 71 2.62 -4.19 -9.11
CA HIS A 71 3.53 -4.71 -10.12
C HIS A 71 2.97 -5.96 -10.84
N GLN A 72 2.31 -6.86 -10.10
CA GLN A 72 1.63 -8.02 -10.68
C GLN A 72 0.46 -7.63 -11.59
N GLN A 73 -0.22 -6.52 -11.30
CA GLN A 73 -1.34 -6.02 -12.09
C GLN A 73 -0.88 -5.38 -13.41
N GLU A 74 0.30 -4.75 -13.42
CA GLU A 74 0.90 -4.16 -14.63
C GLU A 74 1.47 -5.20 -15.60
N GLY A 75 1.83 -6.38 -15.10
CA GLY A 75 2.39 -7.47 -15.90
C GLY A 75 1.37 -8.47 -16.47
N SER A 76 0.07 -8.21 -16.36
CA SER A 76 -1.01 -9.15 -16.69
C SER A 76 -1.83 -8.81 -17.93
#